data_AF-A0A6J2PAK2-F1
#
_entry.id   AF-A0A6J2PAK2-F1
#
_cell.length_a   1.000
_cell.length_b   1.000
_cell.length_c   1.000
_cell.angle_alpha   90.00
_cell.angle_beta   90.00
_cell.angle_gamma   90.00
#
_symmetry.space_group_name_H-M   'P 1'
#
loop_
_entity.id
_entity.type
_entity.pdbx_description
1 polymer ?
#
loop_
_entity_poly.entity_id
_entity_poly.type
_entity_poly.pdbx_seq_one_letter_code
_entity_poly.pdbx_strand_id
1 'polypeptide(L)'
;MADESDMRNELADLQTRADQVADESLESTRRMLSLVEEVSVCGRIKGGGQAWGANQDGVVNSQPGARVMDEREQMAISGGFIRRVTEDARENEMDENLEQVGGIIGNLRHMALDMGQEIDTQNRQVDRIMEKADSNKTRIDEANQRATKMLGSG
;
A
#
# COMPACT_ATOMS: atom_id res chain seq x y z
N MET A 1 -52.75 27.58 8.50
CA MET A 1 -52.61 27.01 7.14
C MET A 1 -51.24 27.30 6.53
N ALA A 2 -50.57 28.43 6.82
CA ALA A 2 -49.19 28.69 6.36
C ALA A 2 -48.14 27.75 6.99
N ASP A 3 -48.30 27.42 8.27
CA ASP A 3 -47.32 26.62 9.04
C ASP A 3 -47.15 25.17 8.54
N GLU A 4 -48.22 24.52 8.08
CA GLU A 4 -48.15 23.14 7.58
C GLU A 4 -47.57 23.04 6.16
N SER A 5 -47.81 24.03 5.30
CA SER A 5 -47.20 24.08 3.98
C SER A 5 -45.70 24.35 4.06
N ASP A 6 -45.28 25.21 5.00
CA ASP A 6 -43.88 25.56 5.19
C ASP A 6 -43.09 24.38 5.76
N MET A 7 -43.64 23.66 6.76
CA MET A 7 -43.03 22.42 7.28
C MET A 7 -42.92 21.31 6.22
N ARG A 8 -43.91 21.18 5.33
CA ARG A 8 -43.85 20.20 4.22
C ARG A 8 -42.78 20.54 3.21
N ASN A 9 -42.57 21.83 2.92
CA ASN A 9 -41.51 22.28 2.03
C ASN A 9 -40.13 22.05 2.66
N GLU A 10 -39.94 22.37 3.94
CA GLU A 10 -38.67 22.12 4.65
C GLU A 10 -38.31 20.64 4.71
N LEU A 11 -39.28 19.75 4.93
CA LEU A 11 -39.07 18.30 4.88
C LEU A 11 -38.67 17.83 3.48
N ALA A 12 -39.30 18.35 2.43
CA ALA A 12 -38.93 18.02 1.05
C ALA A 12 -37.51 18.51 0.70
N ASP A 13 -37.12 19.69 1.17
CA ASP A 13 -35.77 20.23 0.99
C ASP A 13 -34.72 19.40 1.74
N LEU A 14 -35.02 18.98 2.97
CA LEU A 14 -34.16 18.09 3.75
C LEU A 14 -34.01 16.72 3.09
N GLN A 15 -35.10 16.14 2.59
CA GLN A 15 -35.08 14.88 1.84
C GLN A 15 -34.18 15.00 0.59
N THR A 16 -34.37 16.06 -0.19
CA THR A 16 -33.60 16.32 -1.41
C THR A 16 -32.10 16.44 -1.10
N ARG A 17 -31.74 17.14 -0.01
CA ARG A 17 -30.34 17.27 0.42
C ARG A 17 -29.77 15.93 0.90
N ALA A 18 -30.55 15.11 1.60
CA ALA A 18 -30.10 13.81 2.05
C ALA A 18 -29.79 12.88 0.87
N ASP A 19 -30.65 12.86 -0.15
CA ASP A 19 -30.41 12.09 -1.37
C ASP A 19 -29.17 12.59 -2.12
N GLN A 20 -28.99 13.91 -2.23
CA GLN A 20 -27.79 14.48 -2.85
C GLN A 20 -26.51 14.03 -2.13
N VAL A 21 -26.47 14.10 -0.80
CA VAL A 21 -25.29 13.70 -0.02
C VAL A 21 -25.01 12.19 -0.16
N ALA A 22 -26.06 11.37 -0.25
CA ALA A 22 -25.92 9.93 -0.45
C ALA A 22 -25.31 9.61 -1.84
N ASP A 23 -25.73 10.31 -2.88
CA ASP A 23 -25.18 10.14 -4.23
C ASP A 23 -23.72 10.61 -4.30
N GLU A 24 -23.41 11.76 -3.71
CA GLU A 24 -22.03 12.26 -3.61
C GLU A 24 -21.12 11.29 -2.83
N SER A 25 -21.65 10.66 -1.78
CA SER A 25 -20.94 9.65 -1.00
C SER A 25 -20.64 8.40 -1.83
N LEU A 26 -21.59 7.94 -2.64
CA LEU A 26 -21.39 6.81 -3.55
C LEU A 26 -20.34 7.12 -4.63
N GLU A 27 -20.39 8.30 -5.22
CA GLU A 27 -19.34 8.70 -6.16
C GLU A 27 -17.97 8.75 -5.50
N SER A 28 -17.90 9.15 -4.22
CA SER A 28 -16.65 9.16 -3.47
C SER A 28 -16.10 7.75 -3.25
N THR A 29 -16.94 6.76 -2.93
CA THR A 29 -16.47 5.36 -2.77
C THR A 29 -16.01 4.77 -4.11
N ARG A 30 -16.68 5.10 -5.22
CA ARG A 30 -16.23 4.72 -6.57
C ARG A 30 -14.87 5.32 -6.94
N ARG A 31 -14.66 6.61 -6.66
CA ARG A 31 -13.34 7.27 -6.88
C ARG A 31 -12.25 6.61 -6.04
N MET A 32 -12.55 6.28 -4.79
CA MET A 32 -11.61 5.60 -3.90
C MET A 32 -11.22 4.22 -4.45
N LEU A 33 -12.20 3.43 -4.89
CA LEU A 33 -11.96 2.12 -5.50
C LEU A 33 -11.04 2.24 -6.73
N SER A 34 -11.36 3.15 -7.65
CA SER A 34 -10.54 3.39 -8.85
C SER A 34 -9.09 3.74 -8.51
N LEU A 35 -8.86 4.66 -7.57
CA LEU A 35 -7.50 5.02 -7.16
C LEU A 35 -6.75 3.84 -6.53
N VAL A 36 -7.42 3.07 -5.67
CA VAL A 36 -6.81 1.96 -4.93
C VAL A 36 -6.53 0.76 -5.85
N GLU A 37 -7.35 0.54 -6.87
CA GLU A 37 -7.08 -0.42 -7.95
C GLU A 37 -5.85 -0.02 -8.79
N GLU A 38 -5.73 1.25 -9.16
CA GLU A 38 -4.57 1.75 -9.92
C GLU A 38 -3.25 1.51 -9.15
N VAL A 39 -3.23 1.73 -7.84
CA VAL A 39 -2.03 1.47 -7.00
C VAL A 39 -1.69 -0.03 -6.98
N SER A 40 -2.70 -0.91 -6.99
CA SER A 40 -2.50 -2.36 -7.03
C SER A 40 -1.94 -2.86 -8.36
N VAL A 41 -2.32 -2.23 -9.48
CA VAL A 41 -1.75 -2.53 -10.80
C VAL A 41 -0.24 -2.22 -10.84
N CYS A 42 0.20 -1.16 -10.17
CA CYS A 42 1.62 -0.85 -10.04
C CYS A 42 2.39 -1.97 -9.31
N GLY A 43 1.79 -2.58 -8.29
CA GLY A 43 2.34 -3.76 -7.60
C GLY A 43 2.50 -4.98 -8.52
N ARG A 44 1.55 -5.21 -9.44
CA ARG A 44 1.63 -6.30 -10.43
C ARG A 44 2.71 -6.07 -11.49
N ILE A 45 3.05 -4.82 -11.81
CA ILE A 45 4.12 -4.48 -12.77
C ILE A 45 5.52 -4.85 -12.23
N LYS A 46 5.67 -4.98 -10.90
CA LYS A 46 6.88 -5.54 -10.26
C LYS A 46 6.79 -7.05 -9.97
N GLY A 47 5.79 -7.73 -10.51
CA GLY A 47 5.40 -9.09 -10.13
C GLY A 47 5.19 -10.01 -11.31
N GLY A 48 6.13 -10.04 -12.26
CA GLY A 48 6.27 -11.18 -13.17
C GLY A 48 6.74 -12.42 -12.39
N GLY A 49 5.81 -13.10 -11.72
CA GLY A 49 5.76 -14.54 -11.39
C GLY A 49 6.94 -15.30 -10.75
N GLN A 50 8.18 -14.81 -10.74
CA GLN A 50 9.39 -15.61 -10.45
C GLN A 50 10.54 -14.81 -9.80
N ALA A 51 10.26 -13.73 -9.06
CA ALA A 51 11.34 -12.91 -8.46
C ALA A 51 11.65 -13.22 -6.98
N TRP A 52 10.75 -13.90 -6.26
CA TRP A 52 10.84 -14.07 -4.79
C TRP A 52 11.05 -15.51 -4.34
N GLY A 53 11.94 -16.23 -5.03
CA GLY A 53 12.28 -17.60 -4.64
C GLY A 53 13.40 -18.19 -5.47
N ALA A 54 14.64 -17.76 -5.24
CA ALA A 54 15.85 -18.56 -5.42
C ALA A 54 17.09 -17.70 -5.17
N ASN A 55 17.41 -17.41 -3.90
CA ASN A 55 18.79 -17.24 -3.44
C ASN A 55 18.84 -17.56 -1.95
N GLN A 56 18.63 -18.84 -1.63
CA GLN A 56 19.07 -19.40 -0.35
C GLN A 56 20.59 -19.58 -0.43
N ASP A 57 21.33 -18.55 -0.02
CA ASP A 57 22.61 -18.77 0.63
C ASP A 57 22.33 -18.79 2.14
N GLY A 58 22.75 -19.87 2.79
CA GLY A 58 22.10 -20.43 3.96
C GLY A 58 22.21 -19.59 5.23
N VAL A 59 21.07 -19.34 5.89
CA VAL A 59 20.77 -19.75 7.28
C VAL A 59 19.24 -19.75 7.43
N VAL A 60 18.61 -20.93 7.36
CA VAL A 60 17.26 -21.11 7.92
C VAL A 60 17.43 -21.65 9.34
N ASN A 61 17.06 -20.85 10.34
CA ASN A 61 16.78 -21.40 11.66
C ASN A 61 15.35 -21.00 12.03
N SER A 62 14.44 -21.93 11.74
CA SER A 62 13.08 -22.08 12.24
C SER A 62 12.52 -20.88 12.98
N GLN A 63 11.78 -20.01 12.28
CA GLN A 63 10.85 -19.11 12.95
C GLN A 63 9.44 -19.64 12.72
N PRO A 64 8.76 -20.19 13.75
CA PRO A 64 7.36 -20.58 13.65
C PRO A 64 6.52 -19.30 13.72
N GLY A 65 6.28 -18.68 12.57
CA GLY A 65 5.39 -17.54 12.44
C GLY A 65 4.01 -18.00 12.00
N ALA A 66 3.34 -18.82 12.81
CA ALA A 66 1.89 -18.82 12.78
C ALA A 66 1.50 -17.36 13.03
N ARG A 67 1.03 -16.67 11.97
CA ARG A 67 0.49 -15.33 12.08
C ARG A 67 -0.65 -15.45 13.09
N VAL A 68 -0.39 -15.07 14.33
CA VAL A 68 -1.43 -14.82 15.31
C VAL A 68 -2.14 -13.61 14.74
N MET A 69 -3.22 -13.86 14.02
CA MET A 69 -4.20 -12.83 13.72
C MET A 69 -4.62 -12.30 15.09
N ASP A 70 -4.36 -11.02 15.35
CA ASP A 70 -4.78 -10.40 16.60
C ASP A 70 -6.31 -10.45 16.64
N GLU A 71 -6.87 -11.10 17.66
CA GLU A 71 -8.32 -11.30 17.83
C GLU A 71 -9.06 -9.96 17.94
N ARG A 72 -8.31 -8.87 18.18
CA ARG A 72 -8.80 -7.49 18.15
C ARG A 72 -9.04 -6.94 16.73
N GLU A 73 -8.33 -7.42 15.71
CA GLU A 73 -8.65 -7.13 14.29
C GLU A 73 -9.89 -7.90 13.81
N GLN A 74 -10.26 -8.98 14.51
CA GLN A 74 -11.42 -9.81 14.15
C GLN A 74 -12.76 -9.27 14.69
N MET A 75 -12.73 -8.35 15.68
CA MET A 75 -13.93 -7.85 16.36
C MET A 75 -14.48 -6.49 15.86
N ALA A 76 -13.91 -5.89 14.81
CA ALA A 76 -14.36 -4.57 14.32
C ALA A 76 -15.16 -4.59 13.00
N ILE A 77 -15.28 -5.74 12.32
CA ILE A 77 -15.89 -5.84 10.97
C ILE A 77 -17.13 -6.74 11.00
N SER A 78 -17.97 -6.63 12.04
CA SER A 78 -19.26 -7.35 12.08
C SER A 78 -20.46 -6.46 11.73
N GLY A 79 -20.26 -5.16 11.55
CA GLY A 79 -21.21 -4.27 10.89
C GLY A 79 -20.55 -3.77 9.61
N GLY A 80 -21.30 -3.73 8.51
CA GLY A 80 -20.82 -3.16 7.25
C GLY A 80 -20.14 -1.80 7.44
N PHE A 81 -19.32 -1.40 6.47
CA PHE A 81 -18.56 -0.15 6.50
C PHE A 81 -19.45 1.08 6.65
N ILE A 82 -20.73 0.95 6.30
CA ILE A 82 -21.72 2.02 6.37
C ILE A 82 -22.89 1.62 7.28
N ARG A 83 -23.36 2.59 8.07
CA ARG A 83 -24.62 2.46 8.79
C ARG A 83 -25.78 2.61 7.79
N ARG A 84 -26.52 1.52 7.59
CA ARG A 84 -27.72 1.47 6.74
C ARG A 84 -28.83 2.35 7.30
N VAL A 85 -29.49 3.11 6.44
CA VAL A 85 -30.63 3.99 6.80
C VAL A 85 -31.82 3.69 5.90
N THR A 86 -31.62 3.64 4.59
CA THR A 86 -32.69 3.37 3.61
C THR A 86 -32.72 1.91 3.15
N GLU A 87 -31.65 1.15 3.39
CA GLU A 87 -31.47 -0.23 2.90
C GLU A 87 -31.63 -0.35 1.37
N ASP A 88 -31.33 0.74 0.66
CA ASP A 88 -31.45 0.80 -0.79
C ASP A 88 -30.22 0.21 -1.51
N ALA A 89 -30.33 0.05 -2.82
CA ALA A 89 -29.25 -0.51 -3.64
C ALA A 89 -27.98 0.37 -3.63
N ARG A 90 -28.11 1.68 -3.38
CA ARG A 90 -27.00 2.63 -3.33
C ARG A 90 -26.17 2.43 -2.06
N GLU A 91 -26.81 2.29 -0.91
CA GLU A 91 -26.12 1.94 0.35
C GLU A 91 -25.41 0.59 0.24
N ASN A 92 -26.03 -0.40 -0.39
CA ASN A 92 -25.41 -1.71 -0.64
C ASN A 92 -24.17 -1.59 -1.54
N GLU A 93 -24.24 -0.84 -2.63
CA GLU A 93 -23.09 -0.61 -3.51
C GLU A 93 -21.95 0.13 -2.79
N MET A 94 -22.27 1.13 -1.97
CA MET A 94 -21.26 1.84 -1.19
C MET A 94 -20.56 0.91 -0.19
N ASP A 95 -21.29 0.00 0.46
CA ASP A 95 -20.76 -0.99 1.40
C ASP A 95 -19.82 -1.98 0.67
N GLU A 96 -20.23 -2.50 -0.49
CA GLU A 96 -19.43 -3.38 -1.35
C GLU A 96 -18.14 -2.69 -1.87
N ASN A 97 -18.24 -1.41 -2.26
CA ASN A 97 -17.08 -0.64 -2.71
C ASN A 97 -16.06 -0.46 -1.57
N LEU A 98 -16.52 -0.16 -0.36
CA LEU A 98 -15.65 0.00 0.80
C LEU A 98 -15.05 -1.32 1.29
N GLU A 99 -15.77 -2.43 1.17
CA GLU A 99 -15.24 -3.77 1.44
C GLU A 99 -14.08 -4.12 0.51
N GLN A 100 -14.25 -3.88 -0.79
CA GLN A 100 -13.19 -4.09 -1.79
C GLN A 100 -11.97 -3.20 -1.51
N VAL A 101 -12.20 -1.92 -1.22
CA VAL A 101 -11.13 -1.00 -0.82
C VAL A 101 -10.40 -1.50 0.42
N GLY A 102 -11.13 -1.98 1.43
CA GLY A 102 -10.54 -2.55 2.65
C GLY A 102 -9.61 -3.73 2.37
N GLY A 103 -10.03 -4.65 1.49
CA GLY A 103 -9.21 -5.77 1.06
C GLY A 103 -7.93 -5.32 0.33
N ILE A 104 -8.04 -4.35 -0.57
CA ILE A 104 -6.88 -3.83 -1.29
C ILE A 104 -5.93 -3.06 -0.37
N ILE A 105 -6.44 -2.25 0.57
CA ILE A 105 -5.62 -1.58 1.59
C ILE A 105 -4.86 -2.61 2.42
N GLY A 106 -5.48 -3.74 2.77
CA GLY A 106 -4.80 -4.86 3.43
C GLY A 106 -3.60 -5.38 2.62
N ASN A 107 -3.75 -5.51 1.30
CA ASN A 107 -2.65 -5.89 0.41
C ASN A 107 -1.58 -4.80 0.31
N LEU A 108 -1.97 -3.52 0.21
CA LEU A 108 -1.06 -2.37 0.19
C LEU A 108 -0.22 -2.31 1.47
N ARG A 109 -0.83 -2.59 2.63
CA ARG A 109 -0.12 -2.67 3.92
C ARG A 109 0.95 -3.75 3.88
N HIS A 110 0.61 -4.95 3.40
CA HIS A 110 1.59 -6.03 3.28
C HIS A 110 2.75 -5.65 2.35
N MET A 111 2.45 -5.10 1.15
CA MET A 111 3.48 -4.63 0.23
C MET A 111 4.37 -3.53 0.83
N ALA A 112 3.80 -2.62 1.61
CA ALA A 112 4.57 -1.57 2.29
C ALA A 112 5.53 -2.13 3.34
N LEU A 113 5.10 -3.16 4.09
CA LEU A 113 5.95 -3.85 5.06
C LEU A 113 7.08 -4.61 4.39
N ASP A 114 6.76 -5.40 3.36
CA ASP A 114 7.75 -6.20 2.62
C ASP A 114 8.76 -5.28 1.91
N MET A 115 8.29 -4.19 1.30
CA MET A 115 9.15 -3.19 0.66
C MET A 115 10.05 -2.48 1.68
N GLY A 116 9.56 -2.20 2.89
CA GLY A 116 10.37 -1.64 3.97
C GLY A 116 11.52 -2.56 4.36
N GLN A 117 11.24 -3.85 4.55
CA GLN A 117 12.27 -4.85 4.87
C GLN A 117 13.29 -5.03 3.74
N GLU A 118 12.84 -5.01 2.50
CA GLU A 118 13.71 -5.10 1.32
C GLU A 118 14.63 -3.87 1.23
N ILE A 119 14.12 -2.66 1.47
CA ILE A 119 14.92 -1.42 1.51
C ILE A 119 15.98 -1.52 2.62
N ASP A 120 15.61 -1.96 3.82
CA ASP A 120 16.58 -2.13 4.91
C ASP A 120 17.69 -3.13 4.56
N THR A 121 17.32 -4.22 3.89
CA THR A 121 18.27 -5.24 3.43
C THR A 121 19.21 -4.69 2.36
N GLN A 122 18.67 -3.96 1.39
CA GLN A 122 19.43 -3.29 0.34
C GLN A 122 20.33 -2.20 0.91
N ASN A 123 19.89 -1.42 1.90
CA ASN A 123 20.72 -0.42 2.55
C ASN A 123 21.99 -1.05 3.16
N ARG A 124 21.84 -2.15 3.90
CA ARG A 124 23.01 -2.89 4.42
C ARG A 124 23.90 -3.46 3.31
N GLN A 125 23.31 -3.87 2.19
CA GLN A 125 24.07 -4.34 1.03
C GLN A 125 24.86 -3.22 0.38
N VAL A 126 24.25 -2.04 0.24
CA VAL A 126 24.89 -0.83 -0.28
C VAL A 126 26.07 -0.43 0.61
N ASP A 127 25.93 -0.47 1.94
CA ASP A 127 27.05 -0.19 2.86
C ASP A 127 28.26 -1.11 2.58
N ARG A 128 28.02 -2.42 2.41
CA ARG A 128 29.08 -3.38 2.05
C ARG A 128 29.68 -3.11 0.67
N ILE A 129 28.88 -2.62 -0.27
CA ILE A 129 29.37 -2.24 -1.61
C ILE A 129 30.25 -0.99 -1.49
N MET A 130 29.86 0.00 -0.69
CA MET A 130 30.67 1.21 -0.48
C MET A 130 32.04 0.86 0.11
N GLU A 131 32.09 0.03 1.15
CA GLU A 131 33.38 -0.42 1.73
C GLU A 131 34.28 -1.10 0.69
N LYS A 132 33.71 -1.98 -0.14
CA LYS A 132 34.45 -2.65 -1.23
C LYS A 132 34.87 -1.66 -2.32
N ALA A 133 34.04 -0.67 -2.63
CA ALA A 133 34.33 0.34 -3.63
C ALA A 133 35.51 1.23 -3.18
N ASP A 134 35.54 1.65 -1.91
CA ASP A 134 36.64 2.44 -1.35
C ASP A 134 37.97 1.66 -1.31
N SER A 135 37.90 0.38 -0.93
CA SER A 135 39.06 -0.52 -0.98
C SER A 135 39.60 -0.66 -2.40
N ASN A 136 38.72 -0.91 -3.37
CA ASN A 136 39.10 -1.03 -4.77
C ASN A 136 39.64 0.28 -5.33
N LYS A 137 39.05 1.42 -4.97
CA LYS A 137 39.53 2.74 -5.36
C LYS A 137 40.98 2.96 -4.90
N THR A 138 41.27 2.69 -3.62
CA THR A 138 42.63 2.80 -3.07
C THR A 138 43.62 1.90 -3.82
N ARG A 139 43.24 0.64 -4.08
CA ARG A 139 44.08 -0.32 -4.82
C ARG A 139 44.36 0.13 -6.25
N ILE A 140 43.37 0.70 -6.94
CA ILE A 140 43.53 1.24 -8.29
C ILE A 140 44.45 2.46 -8.27
N ASP A 141 44.26 3.37 -7.33
CA ASP A 141 45.09 4.58 -7.21
C ASP A 141 46.56 4.22 -6.95
N GLU A 142 46.83 3.24 -6.07
CA GLU A 142 48.18 2.71 -5.84
C GLU A 142 48.77 2.03 -7.07
N ALA A 143 47.99 1.17 -7.74
CA ALA A 143 48.43 0.48 -8.95
C ALA A 143 48.77 1.47 -10.07
N ASN A 144 47.96 2.50 -10.25
CA ASN A 144 48.20 3.59 -11.19
C ASN A 144 49.49 4.35 -10.85
N GLN A 145 49.70 4.73 -9.59
CA GLN A 145 50.96 5.38 -9.18
C GLN A 145 52.19 4.53 -9.47
N ARG A 146 52.13 3.22 -9.22
CA ARG A 146 53.23 2.28 -9.52
C ARG A 146 53.48 2.19 -11.03
N ALA A 147 52.41 2.06 -11.83
CA ALA A 147 52.51 2.01 -13.29
C ALA A 147 53.11 3.30 -13.86
N THR A 148 52.67 4.49 -13.39
CA THR A 148 53.23 5.78 -13.80
C THR A 148 54.72 5.90 -13.46
N LYS A 149 55.14 5.45 -12.28
CA LYS A 149 56.57 5.42 -11.92
C LYS A 149 57.37 4.53 -12.88
N MET A 150 56.85 3.35 -13.25
CA MET A 150 57.53 2.47 -14.20
C MET A 150 57.64 3.07 -15.61
N LEU A 151 56.63 3.84 -16.05
CA LEU A 151 56.67 4.52 -17.35
C LEU A 151 57.59 5.75 -17.37
N GLY A 152 57.69 6.48 -16.26
CA GLY A 152 58.56 7.66 -16.14
C GLY A 152 60.01 7.37 -15.74
N SER A 153 60.34 6.11 -15.42
CA SER A 153 61.71 5.66 -15.07
C SER A 153 62.43 4.97 -16.23
N GLY A 154 61.95 5.15 -17.47
CA GLY A 154 62.56 4.64 -18.71
C GLY A 154 63.30 5.72 -19.47
#